data_AF-A0A7X8AGG7-F1
#
_entry.id   AF-A0A7X8AGG7-F1
#
_cell.length_a   1.000
_cell.length_b   1.000
_cell.length_c   1.000
_cell.angle_alpha   90.00
_cell.angle_beta   90.00
_cell.angle_gamma   90.00
#
_symmetry.space_group_name_H-M   'P 1'
#
loop_
_entity.id
_entity.type
_entity.pdbx_description
1 polymer ?
#
loop_
_entity_poly.entity_id
_entity_poly.type
_entity_poly.pdbx_seq_one_letter_code
_entity_poly.pdbx_strand_id
1 'polypeptide(L)'
;MQSYRTRKYLESNDHENIVRTYGNPDPAKTSDRDAELYCKALRKTGKEKQARDFLEKVVDCGGCKYPRSVRLLARIYSISGEYQKAIDLLQKIFDQRPTQYWYYLSMGDVYYYHKKDLEAAFQVYIKGMDIGKEHLRRDILSIYRYLLKRISHCLFELGRLNDAIWYFEEFKRLEPSNFYETDFVLLGQCYEKTGQKEKALDIWKEGTRRRKGNKCLEEIERVFPDEAKKITLKPPLPSKPGSVKISVKTKIITEEDDAAQVIAESIKGIVQKGDIVTFASAVAAITQARIYSAETIHSTRIARMLSGFVTASSKNSFATTSPLANPLSFQVAIEIAGLAKILFATFCGALGKLIGKKGWFYMVAGPEVAMIDDMPASMAPYDYFVIPGPYNSDRLAQIIKEKTGFEAAIIDANDMGIAWAVGASDGVDKKELEQFMADNPAGNEDDQTPIIIIRKMATGQKED
;
A
#
# COMPACT_ATOMS: atom_id res chain seq x y z
N MET A 1 -20.95 -7.05 20.03
CA MET A 1 -20.23 -6.53 21.23
C MET A 1 -18.71 -6.66 21.14
N GLN A 2 -18.14 -7.77 20.66
CA GLN A 2 -16.67 -7.92 20.50
C GLN A 2 -16.04 -6.93 19.49
N SER A 3 -16.69 -6.65 18.35
CA SER A 3 -16.19 -5.69 17.35
C SER A 3 -16.10 -4.24 17.84
N TYR A 4 -16.95 -3.84 18.79
CA TYR A 4 -16.97 -2.48 19.36
C TYR A 4 -15.81 -2.25 20.33
N ARG A 5 -15.45 -3.28 21.13
CA ARG A 5 -14.30 -3.22 22.05
C ARG A 5 -13.00 -3.11 21.26
N THR A 6 -12.76 -4.01 20.30
CA THR A 6 -11.60 -3.96 19.39
C THR A 6 -11.45 -2.59 18.70
N ARG A 7 -12.55 -2.01 18.24
CA ARG A 7 -12.57 -0.69 17.59
C ARG A 7 -12.16 0.43 18.54
N LYS A 8 -12.75 0.51 19.74
CA LYS A 8 -12.41 1.55 20.73
C LYS A 8 -10.93 1.51 21.15
N TYR A 9 -10.35 0.31 21.22
CA TYR A 9 -8.92 0.16 21.56
C TYR A 9 -8.00 0.57 20.40
N LEU A 10 -8.34 0.18 19.17
CA LEU A 10 -7.63 0.59 17.96
C LEU A 10 -7.68 2.12 17.75
N GLU A 11 -8.82 2.73 18.09
CA GLU A 11 -9.04 4.19 18.13
C GLU A 11 -8.36 4.89 19.31
N SER A 12 -7.58 4.21 20.16
CA SER A 12 -6.84 4.88 21.25
C SER A 12 -5.33 4.87 21.05
N ASN A 13 -4.83 4.01 20.14
CA ASN A 13 -3.42 3.65 20.03
C ASN A 13 -2.78 3.25 21.38
N ASP A 14 -3.60 2.86 22.36
CA ASP A 14 -3.21 2.50 23.72
C ASP A 14 -2.93 0.99 23.78
N HIS A 15 -1.75 0.63 23.27
CA HIS A 15 -1.30 -0.75 23.21
C HIS A 15 -1.19 -1.38 24.61
N GLU A 16 -0.83 -0.60 25.64
CA GLU A 16 -0.78 -1.07 27.02
C GLU A 16 -2.15 -1.49 27.55
N ASN A 17 -3.19 -0.70 27.26
CA ASN A 17 -4.55 -1.03 27.68
C ASN A 17 -5.13 -2.21 26.90
N ILE A 18 -4.77 -2.40 25.63
CA ILE A 18 -5.07 -3.64 24.90
C ILE A 18 -4.46 -4.83 25.65
N VAL A 19 -3.16 -4.80 25.92
CA VAL A 19 -2.46 -5.89 26.61
C VAL A 19 -3.08 -6.17 27.98
N ARG A 20 -3.39 -5.12 28.75
CA ARG A 20 -4.05 -5.23 30.05
C ARG A 20 -5.46 -5.82 29.96
N THR A 21 -6.24 -5.42 28.95
CA THR A 21 -7.63 -5.88 28.77
C THR A 21 -7.70 -7.36 28.41
N TYR A 22 -6.83 -7.81 27.50
CA TYR A 22 -6.76 -9.22 27.13
C TYR A 22 -6.09 -10.07 28.21
N GLY A 23 -5.19 -9.48 29.01
CA GLY A 23 -4.51 -10.16 30.11
C GLY A 23 -3.64 -11.31 29.59
N ASN A 24 -4.05 -12.55 29.84
CA ASN A 24 -3.42 -13.74 29.29
C ASN A 24 -4.50 -14.63 28.64
N PRO A 25 -4.92 -14.31 27.40
CA PRO A 25 -6.02 -15.03 26.76
C PRO A 25 -5.62 -16.48 26.47
N ASP A 26 -6.61 -17.38 26.38
CA ASP A 26 -6.40 -18.78 26.00
C ASP A 26 -6.18 -18.87 24.47
N PRO A 27 -5.01 -19.31 23.98
CA PRO A 27 -4.74 -19.41 22.55
C PRO A 27 -5.79 -20.24 21.78
N ALA A 28 -6.35 -21.28 22.40
CA ALA A 28 -7.32 -22.17 21.75
C ALA A 28 -8.72 -21.56 21.61
N LYS A 29 -9.02 -20.49 22.36
CA LYS A 29 -10.32 -19.80 22.35
C LYS A 29 -10.26 -18.40 21.73
N THR A 30 -9.07 -17.93 21.38
CA THR A 30 -8.85 -16.59 20.84
C THR A 30 -9.14 -16.58 19.34
N SER A 31 -9.96 -15.62 18.89
CA SER A 31 -10.24 -15.47 17.45
C SER A 31 -9.00 -14.97 16.71
N ASP A 32 -8.87 -15.28 15.41
CA ASP A 32 -7.74 -14.85 14.59
C ASP A 32 -7.53 -13.32 14.63
N ARG A 33 -8.63 -12.55 14.60
CA ARG A 33 -8.62 -11.09 14.69
C ARG A 33 -8.13 -10.60 16.06
N ASP A 34 -8.57 -11.24 17.13
CA ASP A 34 -8.17 -10.87 18.49
C ASP A 34 -6.71 -11.24 18.76
N ALA A 35 -6.26 -12.38 18.26
CA ALA A 35 -4.87 -12.81 18.35
C ALA A 35 -3.94 -11.84 17.61
N GLU A 36 -4.28 -11.45 16.37
CA GLU A 36 -3.51 -10.46 15.62
C GLU A 36 -3.45 -9.12 16.37
N LEU A 37 -4.57 -8.62 16.88
CA LEU A 37 -4.63 -7.37 17.64
C LEU A 37 -3.76 -7.42 18.90
N TYR A 38 -3.94 -8.45 19.71
CA TYR A 38 -3.24 -8.63 20.98
C TYR A 38 -1.73 -8.72 20.75
N CYS A 39 -1.29 -9.49 19.75
CA CYS A 39 0.13 -9.65 19.46
C CYS A 39 0.76 -8.40 18.83
N LYS A 40 0.04 -7.65 17.98
CA LYS A 40 0.49 -6.33 17.53
C LYS A 40 0.71 -5.38 18.73
N ALA A 41 -0.22 -5.37 19.69
CA ALA A 41 -0.09 -4.54 20.89
C ALA A 41 1.09 -4.98 21.77
N LEU A 42 1.27 -6.28 22.01
CA LEU A 42 2.42 -6.81 22.76
C LEU A 42 3.75 -6.33 22.15
N ARG A 43 3.92 -6.45 20.83
CA ARG A 43 5.12 -6.00 20.13
C ARG A 43 5.36 -4.50 20.28
N LYS A 44 4.33 -3.67 20.13
CA LYS A 44 4.47 -2.21 20.35
C LYS A 44 4.76 -1.84 21.81
N THR A 45 4.56 -2.75 22.76
CA THR A 45 4.96 -2.59 24.18
C THR A 45 6.27 -3.26 24.56
N GLY A 46 7.09 -3.70 23.59
CA GLY A 46 8.39 -4.34 23.86
C GLY A 46 8.29 -5.78 24.39
N LYS A 47 7.17 -6.47 24.13
CA LYS A 47 6.90 -7.85 24.56
C LYS A 47 6.92 -8.83 23.39
N GLU A 48 7.95 -8.76 22.55
CA GLU A 48 8.06 -9.51 21.29
C GLU A 48 8.06 -11.02 21.52
N LYS A 49 8.80 -11.51 22.52
CA LYS A 49 8.86 -12.93 22.85
C LYS A 49 7.47 -13.46 23.23
N GLN A 50 6.75 -12.73 24.07
CA GLN A 50 5.40 -13.11 24.47
C GLN A 50 4.44 -13.15 23.27
N ALA A 51 4.55 -12.18 22.36
CA ALA A 51 3.73 -12.15 21.15
C ALA A 51 4.00 -13.37 20.24
N ARG A 52 5.29 -13.73 20.07
CA ARG A 52 5.71 -14.89 19.29
C ARG A 52 5.19 -16.19 19.90
N ASP A 53 5.50 -16.45 21.17
CA ASP A 53 5.11 -17.68 21.88
C ASP A 53 3.58 -17.85 21.88
N PHE A 54 2.83 -16.75 21.96
CA PHE A 54 1.38 -16.77 21.88
C PHE A 54 0.89 -17.11 20.46
N LEU A 55 1.45 -16.47 19.43
CA LEU A 55 1.08 -16.72 18.03
C LEU A 55 1.38 -18.16 17.60
N GLU A 56 2.52 -18.72 18.01
CA GLU A 56 2.85 -20.12 17.74
C GLU A 56 1.73 -21.05 18.24
N LYS A 57 1.28 -20.86 19.48
CA LYS A 57 0.17 -21.63 20.06
C LYS A 57 -1.16 -21.41 19.34
N VAL A 58 -1.48 -20.16 18.99
CA VAL A 58 -2.70 -19.82 18.23
C VAL A 58 -2.69 -20.51 16.87
N VAL A 59 -1.56 -20.47 16.16
CA VAL A 59 -1.40 -21.09 14.85
C VAL A 59 -1.42 -22.61 14.94
N ASP A 60 -0.83 -23.21 15.97
CA ASP A 60 -0.89 -24.67 16.18
C ASP A 60 -2.32 -25.15 16.46
N CYS A 61 -3.13 -24.35 17.16
CA CYS A 61 -4.54 -24.67 17.43
C CYS A 61 -5.47 -24.40 16.24
N GLY A 62 -5.27 -23.29 15.52
CA GLY A 62 -6.17 -22.83 14.45
C GLY A 62 -5.76 -23.21 13.03
N GLY A 63 -4.47 -23.43 12.79
CA GLY A 63 -3.89 -23.74 11.48
C GLY A 63 -4.34 -22.77 10.39
N CYS A 64 -4.68 -23.32 9.22
CA CYS A 64 -5.15 -22.56 8.06
C CYS A 64 -6.45 -21.76 8.25
N LYS A 65 -7.15 -21.89 9.39
CA LYS A 65 -8.32 -21.07 9.71
C LYS A 65 -7.95 -19.68 10.19
N TYR A 66 -6.70 -19.46 10.61
CA TYR A 66 -6.21 -18.21 11.22
C TYR A 66 -5.14 -17.53 10.35
N PRO A 67 -5.48 -17.10 9.11
CA PRO A 67 -4.50 -16.56 8.18
C PRO A 67 -3.83 -15.26 8.68
N ARG A 68 -4.48 -14.44 9.52
CA ARG A 68 -3.87 -13.22 10.06
C ARG A 68 -2.75 -13.53 11.04
N SER A 69 -2.99 -14.49 11.92
CA SER A 69 -2.00 -14.99 12.88
C SER A 69 -0.83 -15.65 12.15
N VAL A 70 -1.11 -16.45 11.11
CA VAL A 70 -0.07 -17.05 10.25
C VAL A 70 0.80 -15.97 9.58
N ARG A 71 0.18 -14.98 8.93
CA ARG A 71 0.89 -13.87 8.28
C ARG A 71 1.75 -13.10 9.28
N LEU A 72 1.20 -12.75 10.44
CA LEU A 72 1.92 -12.01 11.47
C LEU A 72 3.10 -12.82 12.03
N LEU A 73 2.91 -14.11 12.29
CA LEU A 73 3.99 -14.98 12.77
C LEU A 73 5.09 -15.16 11.72
N ALA A 74 4.73 -15.40 10.46
CA ALA A 74 5.69 -15.48 9.35
C ALA A 74 6.48 -14.17 9.23
N ARG A 75 5.81 -13.02 9.34
CA ARG A 75 6.46 -11.70 9.34
C ARG A 75 7.43 -11.53 10.50
N ILE A 76 7.06 -11.95 11.72
CA ILE A 76 7.95 -11.92 12.89
C ILE A 76 9.21 -12.75 12.64
N TYR A 77 9.07 -13.96 12.10
CA TYR A 77 10.21 -14.81 11.74
C TYR A 77 11.09 -14.18 10.66
N SER A 78 10.50 -13.56 9.64
CA SER A 78 11.24 -12.88 8.57
C SER A 78 12.05 -11.70 9.09
N ILE A 79 11.51 -10.93 10.05
CA ILE A 79 12.23 -9.80 10.65
C ILE A 79 13.31 -10.27 11.62
N SER A 80 13.10 -11.36 12.36
CA SER A 80 14.10 -11.91 13.28
C SER A 80 15.22 -12.70 12.60
N GLY A 81 15.23 -12.80 11.27
CA GLY A 81 16.21 -13.57 10.51
C GLY A 81 15.95 -15.09 10.51
N GLU A 82 14.84 -15.54 11.08
CA GLU A 82 14.41 -16.94 11.16
C GLU A 82 13.70 -17.37 9.85
N TYR A 83 14.32 -17.08 8.70
CA TYR A 83 13.68 -17.21 7.39
C TYR A 83 13.11 -18.61 7.11
N GLN A 84 13.85 -19.66 7.46
CA GLN A 84 13.37 -21.03 7.22
C GLN A 84 12.10 -21.34 8.02
N LYS A 85 11.96 -20.84 9.25
CA LYS A 85 10.73 -21.01 10.03
C LYS A 85 9.55 -20.31 9.38
N ALA A 86 9.78 -19.11 8.80
CA ALA A 86 8.74 -18.41 8.05
C ALA A 86 8.28 -19.23 6.84
N ILE A 87 9.21 -19.75 6.05
CA ILE A 87 8.93 -20.57 4.86
C ILE A 87 8.23 -21.88 5.23
N ASP A 88 8.74 -22.62 6.22
CA ASP A 88 8.16 -23.89 6.68
C ASP A 88 6.73 -23.69 7.20
N LEU A 89 6.50 -22.60 7.94
CA LEU A 89 5.16 -22.22 8.40
C LEU A 89 4.22 -21.98 7.22
N LEU A 90 4.61 -21.16 6.25
CA LEU A 90 3.77 -20.82 5.10
C LEU A 90 3.48 -22.05 4.23
N GLN A 91 4.48 -22.91 4.00
CA GLN A 91 4.32 -24.16 3.27
C GLN A 91 3.39 -25.13 4.00
N LYS A 92 3.58 -25.33 5.31
CA LYS A 92 2.70 -26.16 6.17
C LYS A 92 1.24 -25.71 6.08
N ILE A 93 1.00 -24.40 6.06
CA ILE A 93 -0.35 -23.83 5.97
C ILE A 93 -0.94 -23.99 4.57
N PHE A 94 -0.13 -23.82 3.51
CA PHE A 94 -0.56 -24.09 2.14
C PHE A 94 -0.96 -25.56 1.96
N ASP A 95 -0.21 -26.51 2.51
CA ASP A 95 -0.50 -27.94 2.38
C ASP A 95 -1.85 -28.33 3.00
N GLN A 96 -2.33 -27.57 4.00
CA GLN A 96 -3.67 -27.74 4.57
C GLN A 96 -4.79 -27.16 3.69
N ARG A 97 -4.48 -26.18 2.82
CA ARG A 97 -5.42 -25.51 1.89
C ARG A 97 -4.73 -25.18 0.56
N PRO A 98 -4.60 -26.17 -0.35
CA PRO A 98 -3.80 -26.05 -1.59
C PRO A 98 -4.45 -25.18 -2.69
N THR A 99 -5.25 -24.19 -2.29
CA THR A 99 -5.92 -23.21 -3.17
C THR A 99 -5.58 -21.76 -2.79
N GLN A 100 -4.83 -21.56 -1.70
CA GLN A 100 -4.35 -20.25 -1.24
C GLN A 100 -2.97 -19.94 -1.85
N TYR A 101 -2.91 -19.73 -3.16
CA TYR A 101 -1.63 -19.51 -3.86
C TYR A 101 -0.84 -18.29 -3.37
N TRP A 102 -1.52 -17.31 -2.76
CA TRP A 102 -0.92 -16.11 -2.16
C TRP A 102 0.26 -16.41 -1.23
N TYR A 103 0.26 -17.56 -0.55
CA TYR A 103 1.39 -17.97 0.28
C TYR A 103 2.71 -18.15 -0.50
N TYR A 104 2.68 -18.45 -1.79
CA TYR A 104 3.89 -18.46 -2.62
C TYR A 104 4.44 -17.05 -2.87
N LEU A 105 3.58 -16.04 -3.00
CA LEU A 105 4.02 -14.66 -3.06
C LEU A 105 4.64 -14.26 -1.72
N SER A 106 4.00 -14.59 -0.60
CA SER A 106 4.56 -14.31 0.74
C SER A 106 5.90 -15.01 0.97
N MET A 107 6.04 -16.30 0.61
CA MET A 107 7.29 -17.04 0.73
C MET A 107 8.40 -16.44 -0.14
N GLY A 108 8.10 -16.08 -1.39
CA GLY A 108 9.07 -15.43 -2.27
C GLY A 108 9.44 -14.04 -1.76
N ASP A 109 8.50 -13.28 -1.20
CA ASP A 109 8.76 -11.98 -0.58
C ASP A 109 9.70 -12.10 0.63
N VAL A 110 9.66 -13.21 1.40
CA VAL A 110 10.66 -13.49 2.45
C VAL A 110 12.06 -13.61 1.85
N TYR A 111 12.22 -14.37 0.77
CA TYR A 111 13.50 -14.52 0.09
C TYR A 111 13.99 -13.22 -0.53
N TYR A 112 13.12 -12.50 -1.22
CA TYR A 112 13.46 -11.29 -1.98
C TYR A 112 13.72 -10.09 -1.07
N TYR A 113 12.80 -9.76 -0.16
CA TYR A 113 12.88 -8.54 0.63
C TYR A 113 13.71 -8.71 1.91
N HIS A 114 13.71 -9.88 2.53
CA HIS A 114 14.37 -10.10 3.82
C HIS A 114 15.69 -10.84 3.71
N LYS A 115 15.69 -12.06 3.14
CA LYS A 115 16.91 -12.87 3.03
C LYS A 115 17.89 -12.34 1.98
N LYS A 116 17.39 -11.56 0.99
CA LYS A 116 18.13 -11.05 -0.17
C LYS A 116 18.72 -12.18 -1.03
N ASP A 117 17.96 -13.26 -1.16
CA ASP A 117 18.31 -14.45 -1.95
C ASP A 117 17.41 -14.50 -3.18
N LEU A 118 17.87 -13.85 -4.26
CA LEU A 118 17.10 -13.65 -5.49
C LEU A 118 16.81 -14.97 -6.21
N GLU A 119 17.76 -15.91 -6.24
CA GLU A 119 17.55 -17.20 -6.92
C GLU A 119 16.47 -18.01 -6.18
N ALA A 120 16.54 -18.11 -4.84
CA ALA A 120 15.49 -18.77 -4.08
C ALA A 120 14.12 -18.08 -4.24
N ALA A 121 14.09 -16.74 -4.27
CA ALA A 121 12.86 -16.00 -4.52
C ALA A 121 12.25 -16.35 -5.88
N PHE A 122 13.05 -16.33 -6.95
CA PHE A 122 12.64 -16.70 -8.30
C PHE A 122 12.04 -18.11 -8.34
N GLN A 123 12.73 -19.10 -7.76
CA GLN A 123 12.26 -20.50 -7.74
C GLN A 123 10.90 -20.64 -7.03
N VAL A 124 10.71 -19.93 -5.91
CA VAL A 124 9.45 -19.94 -5.18
C VAL A 124 8.32 -19.27 -5.97
N TYR A 125 8.57 -18.13 -6.61
CA TYR A 125 7.56 -17.47 -7.43
C TYR A 125 7.14 -18.31 -8.63
N ILE A 126 8.09 -18.94 -9.33
CA ILE A 126 7.82 -19.84 -10.46
C ILE A 126 7.00 -21.05 -10.00
N LYS A 127 7.39 -21.68 -8.90
CA LYS A 127 6.62 -22.79 -8.31
C LYS A 127 5.17 -22.38 -8.01
N GLY A 128 4.96 -21.17 -7.49
CA GLY A 128 3.62 -20.61 -7.28
C GLY A 128 2.84 -20.42 -8.58
N MET A 129 3.51 -19.96 -9.65
CA MET A 129 2.91 -19.79 -10.97
C MET A 129 2.52 -21.13 -11.60
N ASP A 130 3.37 -22.14 -11.50
CA ASP A 130 3.14 -23.47 -12.08
C ASP A 130 2.00 -24.22 -11.37
N ILE A 131 2.02 -24.25 -10.03
CA ILE A 131 0.98 -24.91 -9.23
C ILE A 131 -0.36 -24.17 -9.37
N GLY A 132 -0.32 -22.85 -9.50
CA GLY A 132 -1.51 -22.04 -9.68
C GLY A 132 -2.07 -22.04 -11.11
N LYS A 133 -1.34 -22.54 -12.12
CA LYS A 133 -1.53 -22.26 -13.55
C LYS A 133 -2.97 -22.38 -14.04
N GLU A 134 -3.69 -23.43 -13.65
CA GLU A 134 -5.09 -23.67 -14.05
C GLU A 134 -6.09 -22.67 -13.44
N HIS A 135 -5.69 -21.98 -12.37
CA HIS A 135 -6.49 -21.04 -11.60
C HIS A 135 -6.05 -19.59 -11.78
N LEU A 136 -4.98 -19.34 -12.54
CA LEU A 136 -4.46 -18.01 -12.81
C LEU A 136 -5.40 -17.27 -13.77
N ARG A 137 -6.16 -16.34 -13.20
CA ARG A 137 -6.99 -15.41 -13.96
C ARG A 137 -6.22 -14.12 -14.23
N ARG A 138 -6.74 -13.31 -15.16
CA ARG A 138 -6.18 -12.00 -15.50
C ARG A 138 -6.69 -10.87 -14.60
N ASP A 139 -7.69 -11.10 -13.74
CA ASP A 139 -8.23 -10.09 -12.84
C ASP A 139 -7.32 -9.81 -11.62
N ILE A 140 -7.66 -8.77 -10.85
CA ILE A 140 -6.87 -8.31 -9.70
C ILE A 140 -6.87 -9.29 -8.52
N LEU A 141 -7.84 -10.22 -8.43
CA LEU A 141 -7.93 -11.22 -7.35
C LEU A 141 -7.04 -12.44 -7.61
N SER A 142 -6.45 -12.52 -8.80
CA SER A 142 -5.50 -13.56 -9.15
C SER A 142 -4.09 -13.13 -8.76
N ILE A 143 -3.35 -14.04 -8.16
CA ILE A 143 -1.94 -13.87 -7.83
C ILE A 143 -1.06 -13.64 -9.09
N TYR A 144 -1.57 -14.02 -10.28
CA TYR A 144 -0.79 -14.07 -11.52
C TYR A 144 -0.04 -12.78 -11.84
N ARG A 145 -0.73 -11.63 -11.80
CA ARG A 145 -0.11 -10.33 -12.10
C ARG A 145 0.99 -9.95 -11.11
N TYR A 146 0.83 -10.34 -9.86
CA TYR A 146 1.81 -10.06 -8.79
C TYR A 146 3.03 -10.95 -8.93
N LEU A 147 2.84 -12.22 -9.30
CA LEU A 147 3.94 -13.12 -9.66
C LEU A 147 4.69 -12.62 -10.90
N LEU A 148 3.99 -12.21 -11.96
CA LEU A 148 4.65 -11.64 -13.14
C LEU A 148 5.51 -10.42 -12.80
N LYS A 149 4.99 -9.50 -11.98
CA LYS A 149 5.76 -8.35 -11.48
C LYS A 149 6.99 -8.78 -10.68
N ARG A 150 6.84 -9.69 -9.72
CA ARG A 150 7.97 -10.19 -8.91
C ARG A 150 9.02 -10.93 -9.74
N ILE A 151 8.59 -11.81 -10.65
CA ILE A 151 9.48 -12.62 -11.48
C ILE A 151 10.25 -11.74 -12.46
N SER A 152 9.58 -10.80 -13.13
CA SER A 152 10.23 -9.88 -14.08
C SER A 152 11.30 -9.02 -13.39
N HIS A 153 11.00 -8.44 -12.23
CA HIS A 153 11.99 -7.69 -11.42
C HIS A 153 13.13 -8.57 -10.94
N CYS A 154 12.83 -9.77 -10.43
CA CYS A 154 13.84 -10.70 -9.95
C CYS A 154 14.79 -11.16 -11.06
N LEU A 155 14.28 -11.48 -12.25
CA LEU A 155 15.10 -11.85 -13.40
C LEU A 155 15.94 -10.69 -13.92
N PHE A 156 15.40 -9.46 -13.89
CA PHE A 156 16.15 -8.26 -14.22
C PHE A 156 17.36 -8.09 -13.28
N GLU A 157 17.14 -8.18 -11.97
CA GLU A 157 18.22 -8.08 -10.96
C GLU A 157 19.24 -9.20 -11.06
N LEU A 158 18.81 -10.41 -11.43
CA LEU A 158 19.70 -11.55 -11.72
C LEU A 158 20.48 -11.39 -13.05
N GLY A 159 20.20 -10.37 -13.85
CA GLY A 159 20.82 -10.17 -15.16
C GLY A 159 20.32 -11.13 -16.24
N ARG A 160 19.24 -11.87 -16.00
CA ARG A 160 18.62 -12.83 -16.94
C ARG A 160 17.66 -12.10 -17.88
N LEU A 161 18.22 -11.17 -18.66
CA LEU A 161 17.44 -10.14 -19.37
C LEU A 161 16.47 -10.70 -20.42
N ASN A 162 16.85 -11.73 -21.18
CA ASN A 162 15.96 -12.36 -22.17
C ASN A 162 14.74 -13.01 -21.50
N ASP A 163 14.93 -13.68 -20.36
CA ASP A 163 13.84 -14.24 -19.57
C ASP A 163 12.96 -13.09 -19.02
N ALA A 164 13.59 -12.04 -18.48
CA ALA A 164 12.88 -10.87 -17.93
C ALA A 164 11.97 -10.18 -18.96
N ILE A 165 12.41 -10.04 -20.23
CA ILE A 165 11.60 -9.48 -21.31
C ILE A 165 10.27 -10.21 -21.44
N TRP A 166 10.30 -11.55 -21.46
CA TRP A 166 9.08 -12.34 -21.60
C TRP A 166 8.09 -12.06 -20.46
N TYR A 167 8.56 -12.06 -19.22
CA TYR A 167 7.71 -11.81 -18.05
C TYR A 167 7.18 -10.37 -17.98
N PHE A 168 8.00 -9.38 -18.35
CA PHE A 168 7.55 -7.98 -18.43
C PHE A 168 6.50 -7.79 -19.53
N GLU A 169 6.68 -8.38 -20.71
CA GLU A 169 5.70 -8.30 -21.81
C GLU A 169 4.39 -9.00 -21.42
N GLU A 170 4.45 -10.17 -20.81
CA GLU A 170 3.24 -10.85 -20.32
C GLU A 170 2.56 -10.05 -19.19
N PHE A 171 3.33 -9.41 -18.31
CA PHE A 171 2.77 -8.51 -17.29
C PHE A 171 2.07 -7.31 -17.94
N LYS A 172 2.74 -6.64 -18.87
CA LYS A 172 2.23 -5.48 -19.62
C LYS A 172 0.97 -5.84 -20.43
N ARG A 173 0.89 -7.06 -20.99
CA ARG A 173 -0.25 -7.55 -21.76
C ARG A 173 -1.53 -7.67 -20.95
N LEU A 174 -1.44 -7.76 -19.63
CA LEU A 174 -2.60 -7.67 -18.73
C LEU A 174 -3.16 -6.24 -18.63
N GLU A 175 -2.46 -5.27 -19.23
CA GLU A 175 -2.68 -3.83 -19.08
C GLU A 175 -2.96 -3.42 -17.63
N PRO A 176 -2.13 -3.85 -16.66
CA PRO A 176 -2.52 -3.74 -15.27
C PRO A 176 -2.20 -2.34 -14.73
N SER A 177 -3.03 -1.83 -13.83
CA SER A 177 -2.83 -0.48 -13.28
C SER A 177 -1.54 -0.31 -12.48
N ASN A 178 -0.98 -1.42 -11.98
CA ASN A 178 0.30 -1.49 -11.30
C ASN A 178 1.51 -1.78 -12.20
N PHE A 179 1.37 -1.64 -13.52
CA PHE A 179 2.51 -1.53 -14.45
C PHE A 179 3.01 -0.08 -14.45
N TYR A 180 3.86 0.24 -13.49
CA TYR A 180 4.34 1.58 -13.20
C TYR A 180 5.37 2.06 -14.23
N GLU A 181 5.71 3.33 -14.17
CA GLU A 181 6.72 3.91 -15.04
C GLU A 181 8.07 3.19 -14.93
N THR A 182 8.44 2.77 -13.72
CA THR A 182 9.63 1.94 -13.48
C THR A 182 9.58 0.64 -14.28
N ASP A 183 8.42 0.02 -14.43
CA ASP A 183 8.26 -1.22 -15.20
C ASP A 183 8.53 -0.98 -16.71
N PHE A 184 8.12 0.17 -17.25
CA PHE A 184 8.48 0.58 -18.63
C PHE A 184 9.98 0.82 -18.76
N VAL A 185 10.60 1.50 -17.79
CA VAL A 185 12.04 1.76 -17.76
C VAL A 185 12.82 0.44 -17.79
N LEU A 186 12.51 -0.49 -16.88
CA LEU A 186 13.20 -1.78 -16.75
C LEU A 186 13.04 -2.65 -18.00
N LEU A 187 11.83 -2.74 -18.57
CA LEU A 187 11.60 -3.47 -19.82
C LEU A 187 12.39 -2.86 -20.99
N GLY A 188 12.41 -1.53 -21.13
CA GLY A 188 13.19 -0.87 -22.18
C GLY A 188 14.70 -1.07 -21.97
N GLN A 189 15.19 -1.03 -20.72
CA GLN A 189 16.58 -1.35 -20.41
C GLN A 189 16.93 -2.81 -20.74
N CYS A 190 16.01 -3.77 -20.55
CA CYS A 190 16.23 -5.15 -21.04
C CYS A 190 16.42 -5.19 -22.55
N TYR A 191 15.55 -4.51 -23.31
CA TYR A 191 15.66 -4.46 -24.76
C TYR A 191 16.96 -3.78 -25.23
N GLU A 192 17.33 -2.65 -24.63
CA GLU A 192 18.57 -1.95 -24.95
C GLU A 192 19.80 -2.83 -24.70
N LYS A 193 19.90 -3.43 -23.50
CA LYS A 193 21.03 -4.28 -23.10
C LYS A 193 21.13 -5.59 -23.89
N THR A 194 20.03 -6.04 -24.51
CA THR A 194 20.01 -7.20 -25.42
C THR A 194 20.17 -6.79 -26.90
N GLY A 195 20.49 -5.53 -27.19
CA GLY A 195 20.76 -5.03 -28.54
C GLY A 195 19.53 -4.60 -29.35
N GLN A 196 18.33 -4.65 -28.77
CA GLN A 196 17.06 -4.31 -29.41
C GLN A 196 16.66 -2.85 -29.15
N LYS A 197 17.54 -1.91 -29.51
CA LYS A 197 17.40 -0.48 -29.20
C LYS A 197 16.08 0.16 -29.68
N GLU A 198 15.61 -0.17 -30.88
CA GLU A 198 14.34 0.37 -31.39
C GLU A 198 13.14 -0.05 -30.53
N LYS A 199 13.13 -1.30 -30.03
CA LYS A 199 12.09 -1.75 -29.10
C LYS A 199 12.18 -1.02 -27.76
N ALA A 200 13.40 -0.75 -27.28
CA ALA A 200 13.59 0.03 -26.05
C ALA A 200 12.96 1.43 -26.19
N LEU A 201 13.21 2.10 -27.32
CA LEU A 201 12.62 3.40 -27.64
C LEU A 201 11.09 3.34 -27.67
N ASP A 202 10.51 2.33 -28.31
CA ASP A 202 9.05 2.15 -28.38
C ASP A 202 8.42 1.97 -26.98
N ILE A 203 9.06 1.15 -26.12
CA ILE A 203 8.60 0.92 -24.75
C ILE A 203 8.68 2.21 -23.92
N TRP A 204 9.79 2.94 -23.96
CA TRP A 204 9.90 4.19 -23.21
C TRP A 204 8.94 5.25 -23.73
N LYS A 205 8.76 5.38 -25.05
CA LYS A 205 7.74 6.27 -25.65
C LYS A 205 6.33 5.89 -25.19
N GLU A 206 6.01 4.60 -25.08
CA GLU A 206 4.75 4.17 -24.48
C GLU A 206 4.62 4.61 -23.02
N GLY A 207 5.68 4.45 -22.21
CA GLY A 207 5.74 4.92 -20.84
C GLY A 207 5.45 6.42 -20.71
N THR A 208 6.06 7.26 -21.57
CA THR A 208 5.81 8.72 -21.60
C THR A 208 4.36 9.11 -21.92
N ARG A 209 3.63 8.25 -22.64
CA ARG A 209 2.22 8.50 -23.01
C ARG A 209 1.24 7.99 -21.95
N ARG A 210 1.60 6.92 -21.23
CA ARG A 210 0.71 6.26 -20.27
C ARG A 210 0.90 6.72 -18.83
N ARG A 211 2.10 7.20 -18.47
CA ARG A 211 2.51 7.58 -17.10
C ARG A 211 3.01 9.03 -17.05
N LYS A 212 3.61 9.46 -15.93
CA LYS A 212 4.22 10.80 -15.81
C LYS A 212 5.31 10.99 -16.86
N GLY A 213 6.13 9.96 -17.07
CA GLY A 213 7.03 9.86 -18.21
C GLY A 213 8.41 10.46 -18.01
N ASN A 214 8.69 11.06 -16.85
CA ASN A 214 9.99 11.67 -16.54
C ASN A 214 11.13 10.65 -16.59
N LYS A 215 10.99 9.51 -15.93
CA LYS A 215 12.00 8.43 -15.88
C LYS A 215 12.18 7.78 -17.26
N CYS A 216 11.08 7.61 -18.01
CA CYS A 216 11.18 7.12 -19.39
C CYS A 216 11.87 8.14 -20.31
N LEU A 217 11.58 9.43 -20.15
CA LEU A 217 12.20 10.48 -20.95
C LEU A 217 13.70 10.58 -20.67
N GLU A 218 14.14 10.46 -19.41
CA GLU A 218 15.57 10.38 -19.04
C GLU A 218 16.30 9.27 -19.80
N GLU A 219 15.71 8.08 -19.93
CA GLU A 219 16.29 6.98 -20.71
C GLU A 219 16.32 7.27 -22.21
N ILE A 220 15.26 7.90 -22.76
CA ILE A 220 15.23 8.31 -24.16
C ILE A 220 16.28 9.40 -24.42
N GLU A 221 16.47 10.36 -23.53
CA GLU A 221 17.50 11.40 -23.66
C GLU A 221 18.90 10.79 -23.66
N ARG A 222 19.14 9.79 -22.80
CA ARG A 222 20.41 9.09 -22.70
C ARG A 222 20.77 8.32 -23.98
N VAL A 223 19.80 7.66 -24.62
CA VAL A 223 20.05 6.75 -25.74
C VAL A 223 19.71 7.38 -27.10
N PHE A 224 18.72 8.26 -27.16
CA PHE A 224 18.12 8.86 -28.35
C PHE A 224 17.83 10.37 -28.14
N PRO A 225 18.85 11.22 -27.94
CA PRO A 225 18.66 12.63 -27.58
C PRO A 225 17.83 13.44 -28.59
N ASP A 226 17.88 13.10 -29.88
CA ASP A 226 17.08 13.76 -30.90
C ASP A 226 15.61 13.32 -30.91
N GLU A 227 15.32 12.12 -30.44
CA GLU A 227 13.93 11.67 -30.25
C GLU A 227 13.33 12.28 -28.99
N ALA A 228 14.11 12.43 -27.91
CA ALA A 228 13.65 13.06 -26.68
C ALA A 228 13.15 14.49 -26.89
N LYS A 229 13.84 15.29 -27.72
CA LYS A 229 13.42 16.66 -28.09
C LYS A 229 12.02 16.74 -28.73
N LYS A 230 11.53 15.63 -29.28
CA LYS A 230 10.21 15.55 -29.93
C LYS A 230 9.10 15.17 -28.95
N ILE A 231 9.44 14.78 -27.72
CA ILE A 231 8.50 14.34 -26.71
C ILE A 231 8.16 15.53 -25.82
N THR A 232 6.87 15.78 -25.65
CA THR A 232 6.36 16.73 -24.67
C THR A 232 5.52 15.96 -23.68
N LEU A 233 5.96 15.94 -22.41
CA LEU A 233 5.22 15.30 -21.33
C LEU A 233 3.96 16.10 -21.00
N LYS A 234 2.97 15.41 -20.44
CA LYS A 234 1.79 16.07 -19.91
C LYS A 234 2.22 16.99 -18.75
N PRO A 235 1.79 18.26 -18.73
CA PRO A 235 2.15 19.15 -17.63
C PRO A 235 1.59 18.60 -16.31
N PRO A 236 2.28 18.85 -15.18
CA PRO A 236 1.76 18.51 -13.86
C PRO A 236 0.43 19.24 -13.62
N LEU A 237 -0.31 18.76 -12.62
CA LEU A 237 -1.51 19.46 -12.17
C LEU A 237 -1.14 20.89 -11.72
N PRO A 238 -2.02 21.88 -11.93
CA PRO A 238 -1.76 23.24 -11.47
C PRO A 238 -1.54 23.25 -9.96
N SER A 239 -0.37 23.72 -9.54
CA SER A 239 -0.09 24.00 -8.13
C SER A 239 -0.69 25.35 -7.74
N LYS A 240 -1.28 25.43 -6.54
CA LYS A 240 -1.58 26.74 -5.96
C LYS A 240 -0.25 27.46 -5.62
N PRO A 241 -0.06 28.73 -6.03
CA PRO A 241 1.14 29.48 -5.67
C PRO A 241 1.15 29.82 -4.17
N GLY A 242 2.34 30.15 -3.64
CA GLY A 242 2.51 30.60 -2.26
C GLY A 242 3.13 29.56 -1.31
N SER A 243 3.56 28.41 -1.83
CA SER A 243 4.36 27.44 -1.08
C SER A 243 5.41 26.74 -1.93
N VAL A 244 6.61 26.57 -1.38
CA VAL A 244 7.59 25.60 -1.88
C VAL A 244 7.29 24.25 -1.26
N LYS A 245 7.32 23.19 -2.07
CA LYS A 245 6.95 21.82 -1.67
C LYS A 245 8.14 20.92 -1.92
N ILE A 246 8.68 20.36 -0.84
CA ILE A 246 9.91 19.59 -0.88
C ILE A 246 9.58 18.13 -0.61
N SER A 247 9.75 17.28 -1.62
CA SER A 247 9.54 15.84 -1.52
C SER A 247 10.73 15.15 -0.92
N VAL A 248 10.52 14.43 0.19
CA VAL A 248 11.57 13.75 0.94
C VAL A 248 11.52 12.27 0.62
N LYS A 249 12.56 11.77 -0.06
CA LYS A 249 12.70 10.36 -0.40
C LYS A 249 13.05 9.54 0.84
N THR A 250 12.37 8.43 1.04
CA THR A 250 12.58 7.54 2.19
C THR A 250 12.97 6.13 1.74
N LYS A 251 13.45 5.31 2.69
CA LYS A 251 13.34 3.84 2.53
C LYS A 251 11.86 3.46 2.41
N ILE A 252 11.57 2.22 2.00
CA ILE A 252 10.23 1.66 2.16
C ILE A 252 9.89 1.65 3.64
N ILE A 253 8.88 2.43 4.02
CA ILE A 253 8.35 2.50 5.38
C ILE A 253 7.45 1.29 5.59
N THR A 254 7.62 0.62 6.71
CA THR A 254 6.94 -0.64 7.05
C THR A 254 6.15 -0.52 8.36
N GLU A 255 5.40 -1.56 8.70
CA GLU A 255 4.66 -1.64 9.96
C GLU A 255 5.54 -1.74 11.21
N GLU A 256 6.85 -1.99 11.01
CA GLU A 256 7.86 -2.02 12.07
C GLU A 256 8.38 -0.62 12.41
N ASP A 257 8.20 0.34 11.51
CA ASP A 257 8.66 1.70 11.69
C ASP A 257 7.69 2.50 12.58
N ASP A 258 8.24 3.40 13.39
CA ASP A 258 7.47 4.46 14.05
C ASP A 258 7.42 5.68 13.14
N ALA A 259 6.20 6.14 12.83
CA ALA A 259 5.99 7.24 11.89
C ALA A 259 6.72 8.52 12.32
N ALA A 260 6.60 8.90 13.60
CA ALA A 260 7.17 10.15 14.10
C ALA A 260 8.70 10.10 14.13
N GLN A 261 9.27 8.95 14.46
CA GLN A 261 10.72 8.72 14.39
C GLN A 261 11.24 8.78 12.95
N VAL A 262 10.64 8.05 12.02
CA VAL A 262 11.09 8.05 10.62
C VAL A 262 10.99 9.45 10.03
N ILE A 263 9.92 10.18 10.33
CA ILE A 263 9.77 11.57 9.88
C ILE A 263 10.88 12.44 10.48
N ALA A 264 11.12 12.38 11.79
CA ALA A 264 12.15 13.19 12.45
C ALA A 264 13.55 12.94 11.87
N GLU A 265 13.87 11.69 11.55
CA GLU A 265 15.14 11.31 10.91
C GLU A 265 15.21 11.82 9.45
N SER A 266 14.12 11.69 8.69
CA SER A 266 14.10 12.00 7.26
C SER A 266 14.13 13.50 6.94
N ILE A 267 13.59 14.34 7.83
CA ILE A 267 13.52 15.79 7.61
C ILE A 267 14.76 16.56 8.07
N LYS A 268 15.68 15.88 8.78
CA LYS A 268 16.84 16.51 9.41
C LYS A 268 17.72 17.22 8.38
N GLY A 269 17.97 18.51 8.60
CA GLY A 269 18.79 19.34 7.70
C GLY A 269 18.04 19.91 6.49
N ILE A 270 16.74 19.60 6.33
CA ILE A 270 15.91 20.10 5.22
C ILE A 270 14.89 21.14 5.71
N VAL A 271 14.30 20.88 6.88
CA VAL A 271 13.24 21.73 7.47
C VAL A 271 13.76 23.05 8.02
N GLN A 272 12.91 24.06 7.93
CA GLN A 272 13.10 25.42 8.42
C GLN A 272 11.94 25.84 9.32
N LYS A 273 12.18 26.83 10.19
CA LYS A 273 11.17 27.35 11.10
C LYS A 273 9.93 27.81 10.32
N GLY A 274 8.76 27.30 10.72
CA GLY A 274 7.48 27.62 10.08
C GLY A 274 7.05 26.66 8.97
N ASP A 275 7.91 25.70 8.60
CA ASP A 275 7.52 24.61 7.71
C ASP A 275 6.44 23.72 8.34
N ILE A 276 5.58 23.16 7.49
CA ILE A 276 4.60 22.12 7.85
C ILE A 276 5.06 20.80 7.24
N VAL A 277 5.13 19.74 8.05
CA VAL A 277 5.53 18.41 7.61
C VAL A 277 4.28 17.56 7.37
N THR A 278 4.09 17.11 6.14
CA THR A 278 2.96 16.24 5.78
C THR A 278 3.41 14.80 5.63
N PHE A 279 2.49 13.86 5.87
CA PHE A 279 2.73 12.43 5.73
C PHE A 279 1.55 11.74 5.04
N ALA A 280 1.83 10.87 4.08
CA ALA A 280 0.81 10.17 3.30
C ALA A 280 -0.07 9.25 4.17
N SER A 281 -1.39 9.33 3.99
CA SER A 281 -2.43 8.57 4.72
C SER A 281 -2.18 7.05 4.69
N ALA A 282 -1.93 6.48 3.50
CA ALA A 282 -1.69 5.05 3.33
C ALA A 282 -0.42 4.59 4.07
N VAL A 283 0.65 5.38 4.04
CA VAL A 283 1.90 5.05 4.72
C VAL A 283 1.76 5.20 6.24
N ALA A 284 1.00 6.20 6.70
CA ALA A 284 0.59 6.29 8.10
C ALA A 284 -0.17 5.04 8.56
N ALA A 285 -1.10 4.52 7.74
CA ALA A 285 -1.81 3.28 8.04
C ALA A 285 -0.87 2.06 8.07
N ILE A 286 0.13 2.00 7.20
CA ILE A 286 1.18 0.96 7.21
C ILE A 286 1.94 0.97 8.55
N THR A 287 2.42 2.12 9.03
CA THR A 287 3.14 2.22 10.33
C THR A 287 2.27 1.79 11.54
N GLN A 288 0.95 1.91 11.41
CA GLN A 288 -0.03 1.43 12.39
C GLN A 288 -0.38 -0.06 12.22
N ALA A 289 0.31 -0.77 11.33
CA ALA A 289 0.03 -2.16 10.94
C ALA A 289 -1.43 -2.39 10.49
N ARG A 290 -2.06 -1.37 9.91
CA ARG A 290 -3.42 -1.43 9.36
C ARG A 290 -3.37 -1.91 7.92
N ILE A 291 -2.97 -3.17 7.76
CA ILE A 291 -2.73 -3.78 6.46
C ILE A 291 -3.38 -5.16 6.43
N TYR A 292 -4.04 -5.49 5.32
CA TYR A 292 -4.72 -6.76 5.12
C TYR A 292 -4.28 -7.35 3.78
N SER A 293 -3.39 -8.33 3.79
CA SER A 293 -3.00 -9.04 2.57
C SER A 293 -4.11 -9.97 2.09
N ALA A 294 -4.12 -10.23 0.79
CA ALA A 294 -5.18 -10.99 0.13
C ALA A 294 -5.50 -12.36 0.78
N GLU A 295 -4.50 -13.11 1.27
CA GLU A 295 -4.69 -14.41 1.94
C GLU A 295 -5.42 -14.32 3.29
N THR A 296 -5.43 -13.13 3.90
CA THR A 296 -6.05 -12.89 5.21
C THR A 296 -7.51 -12.42 5.13
N ILE A 297 -8.02 -12.22 3.91
CA ILE A 297 -9.35 -11.65 3.68
C ILE A 297 -10.28 -12.73 3.13
N HIS A 298 -11.37 -12.97 3.84
CA HIS A 298 -12.44 -13.87 3.41
C HIS A 298 -13.69 -13.09 3.06
N SER A 299 -13.90 -12.83 1.76
CA SER A 299 -15.05 -12.04 1.29
C SER A 299 -16.37 -12.78 1.47
N THR A 300 -17.27 -12.18 2.24
CA THR A 300 -18.64 -12.68 2.43
C THR A 300 -19.45 -12.53 1.14
N ARG A 301 -20.59 -13.24 1.06
CA ARG A 301 -21.55 -13.08 -0.06
C ARG A 301 -22.03 -11.63 -0.16
N ILE A 302 -22.21 -10.95 0.97
CA ILE A 302 -22.63 -9.55 1.02
C ILE A 302 -21.54 -8.65 0.44
N ALA A 303 -20.27 -8.84 0.84
CA ALA A 303 -19.15 -8.06 0.27
C ALA A 303 -19.09 -8.20 -1.26
N ARG A 304 -19.20 -9.43 -1.78
CA ARG A 304 -19.23 -9.72 -3.22
C ARG A 304 -20.41 -9.08 -3.95
N MET A 305 -21.59 -9.08 -3.34
CA MET A 305 -22.77 -8.45 -3.92
C MET A 305 -22.63 -6.93 -3.94
N LEU A 306 -22.19 -6.33 -2.82
CA LEU A 306 -22.12 -4.88 -2.67
C LEU A 306 -21.01 -4.26 -3.52
N SER A 307 -19.87 -4.93 -3.67
CA SER A 307 -18.77 -4.46 -4.51
C SER A 307 -19.18 -4.34 -5.99
N GLY A 308 -20.11 -5.18 -6.45
CA GLY A 308 -20.67 -5.11 -7.81
C GLY A 308 -21.47 -3.84 -8.12
N PHE A 309 -21.91 -3.09 -7.10
CA PHE A 309 -22.62 -1.81 -7.28
C PHE A 309 -21.69 -0.59 -7.29
N VAL A 310 -20.40 -0.79 -7.03
CA VAL A 310 -19.40 0.27 -7.10
C VAL A 310 -18.97 0.43 -8.55
N THR A 311 -19.03 1.66 -9.06
CA THR A 311 -18.70 1.94 -10.46
C THR A 311 -17.24 1.61 -10.74
N ALA A 312 -16.99 0.67 -11.64
CA ALA A 312 -15.69 0.48 -12.25
C ALA A 312 -15.46 1.59 -13.28
N SER A 313 -14.50 2.50 -13.03
CA SER A 313 -14.14 3.52 -14.01
C SER A 313 -13.38 2.84 -15.16
N SER A 314 -13.99 2.75 -16.35
CA SER A 314 -13.50 1.93 -17.48
C SER A 314 -12.85 2.74 -18.61
N LYS A 315 -12.40 3.98 -18.35
CA LYS A 315 -11.93 4.86 -19.43
C LYS A 315 -10.48 4.63 -19.86
N ASN A 316 -9.69 3.86 -19.12
CA ASN A 316 -8.30 3.55 -19.44
C ASN A 316 -8.00 2.10 -19.03
N SER A 317 -7.42 1.29 -19.93
CA SER A 317 -7.10 -0.12 -19.63
C SER A 317 -6.15 -0.28 -18.45
N PHE A 318 -5.22 0.67 -18.27
CA PHE A 318 -4.27 0.71 -17.15
C PHE A 318 -4.83 1.47 -15.93
N ALA A 319 -6.10 1.87 -15.90
CA ALA A 319 -6.65 2.54 -14.72
C ALA A 319 -7.05 1.55 -13.63
N THR A 320 -6.78 1.93 -12.39
CA THR A 320 -7.27 1.20 -11.22
C THR A 320 -8.79 1.32 -11.15
N THR A 321 -9.46 0.23 -10.79
CA THR A 321 -10.89 0.27 -10.49
C THR A 321 -11.11 1.02 -9.17
N SER A 322 -12.27 1.63 -8.96
CA SER A 322 -12.59 2.27 -7.68
C SER A 322 -12.28 1.33 -6.50
N PRO A 323 -11.63 1.76 -5.40
CA PRO A 323 -11.11 0.88 -4.34
C PRO A 323 -12.12 -0.05 -3.64
N LEU A 324 -13.42 0.15 -3.84
CA LEU A 324 -14.48 -0.70 -3.29
C LEU A 324 -15.16 -1.57 -4.37
N ALA A 325 -14.69 -1.59 -5.60
CA ALA A 325 -15.18 -2.52 -6.61
C ALA A 325 -14.67 -3.95 -6.38
N ASN A 326 -13.57 -4.09 -5.64
CA ASN A 326 -13.02 -5.37 -5.20
C ASN A 326 -13.78 -5.94 -3.98
N PRO A 327 -14.26 -7.19 -4.03
CA PRO A 327 -14.86 -7.86 -2.87
C PRO A 327 -13.96 -7.96 -1.63
N LEU A 328 -12.64 -8.05 -1.78
CA LEU A 328 -11.69 -8.11 -0.66
C LEU A 328 -11.67 -6.77 0.08
N SER A 329 -11.54 -5.66 -0.66
CA SER A 329 -11.56 -4.32 -0.08
C SER A 329 -12.91 -3.94 0.51
N PHE A 330 -14.01 -4.37 -0.12
CA PHE A 330 -15.34 -4.21 0.46
C PHE A 330 -15.52 -5.01 1.75
N GLN A 331 -14.91 -6.20 1.85
CA GLN A 331 -14.92 -6.98 3.08
C GLN A 331 -14.16 -6.25 4.20
N VAL A 332 -13.02 -5.64 3.89
CA VAL A 332 -12.28 -4.81 4.85
C VAL A 332 -13.10 -3.60 5.30
N ALA A 333 -13.83 -2.95 4.39
CA ALA A 333 -14.77 -1.87 4.75
C ALA A 333 -15.84 -2.34 5.75
N ILE A 334 -16.41 -3.54 5.56
CA ILE A 334 -17.36 -4.16 6.50
C ILE A 334 -16.71 -4.43 7.86
N GLU A 335 -15.47 -4.89 7.89
CA GLU A 335 -14.77 -5.18 9.14
C GLU A 335 -14.43 -3.94 9.98
N ILE A 336 -14.19 -2.82 9.31
CA ILE A 336 -13.85 -1.53 9.92
C ILE A 336 -15.11 -0.81 10.39
N ALA A 337 -16.07 -0.58 9.47
CA ALA A 337 -17.26 0.20 9.77
C ALA A 337 -18.33 -0.62 10.50
N GLY A 338 -18.35 -1.94 10.29
CA GLY A 338 -19.42 -2.83 10.72
C GLY A 338 -20.51 -2.97 9.66
N LEU A 339 -21.05 -4.19 9.52
CA LEU A 339 -22.04 -4.52 8.49
C LEU A 339 -23.26 -3.60 8.50
N ALA A 340 -23.85 -3.34 9.67
CA ALA A 340 -25.03 -2.47 9.78
C ALA A 340 -24.75 -1.05 9.27
N LYS A 341 -23.58 -0.49 9.62
CA LYS A 341 -23.16 0.85 9.19
C LYS A 341 -22.92 0.88 7.67
N ILE A 342 -22.30 -0.16 7.11
CA ILE A 342 -22.09 -0.28 5.66
C ILE A 342 -23.41 -0.39 4.90
N LEU A 343 -24.36 -1.21 5.37
CA LEU A 343 -25.67 -1.31 4.71
C LEU A 343 -26.43 0.01 4.74
N PHE A 344 -26.38 0.73 5.87
CA PHE A 344 -26.95 2.07 5.97
C PHE A 344 -26.24 3.07 5.06
N ALA A 345 -24.90 3.04 4.99
CA ALA A 345 -24.11 3.86 4.08
C ALA A 345 -24.45 3.58 2.61
N THR A 346 -24.62 2.31 2.22
CA THR A 346 -25.06 1.91 0.88
C THR A 346 -26.44 2.48 0.56
N PHE A 347 -27.39 2.38 1.49
CA PHE A 347 -28.72 2.98 1.36
C PHE A 347 -28.64 4.51 1.16
N CYS A 348 -27.89 5.21 2.02
CA CYS A 348 -27.69 6.66 1.88
C CYS A 348 -26.97 7.02 0.57
N GLY A 349 -26.01 6.21 0.13
CA GLY A 349 -25.33 6.38 -1.16
C GLY A 349 -26.28 6.25 -2.35
N ALA A 350 -27.21 5.30 -2.32
CA ALA A 350 -28.25 5.13 -3.32
C ALA A 350 -29.22 6.33 -3.33
N LEU A 351 -29.68 6.77 -2.16
CA LEU A 351 -30.52 7.96 -2.03
C LEU A 351 -29.83 9.22 -2.55
N GLY A 352 -28.55 9.41 -2.21
CA GLY A 352 -27.73 10.51 -2.72
C GLY A 352 -27.70 10.53 -4.25
N LYS A 353 -27.48 9.38 -4.89
CA LYS A 353 -27.52 9.26 -6.37
C LYS A 353 -28.87 9.67 -6.96
N LEU A 354 -29.99 9.31 -6.32
CA LEU A 354 -31.34 9.70 -6.78
C LEU A 354 -31.57 11.21 -6.77
N ILE A 355 -30.98 11.94 -5.81
CA ILE A 355 -31.10 13.40 -5.69
C ILE A 355 -29.89 14.16 -6.26
N GLY A 356 -29.04 13.49 -7.04
CA GLY A 356 -27.87 14.10 -7.68
C GLY A 356 -26.69 14.43 -6.75
N LYS A 357 -26.70 13.99 -5.48
CA LYS A 357 -25.61 14.18 -4.51
C LYS A 357 -24.66 12.99 -4.47
N LYS A 358 -23.38 13.23 -4.73
CA LYS A 358 -22.33 12.20 -4.68
C LYS A 358 -21.69 12.13 -3.28
N GLY A 359 -21.03 11.01 -2.96
CA GLY A 359 -20.21 10.87 -1.75
C GLY A 359 -20.94 10.51 -0.44
N TRP A 360 -22.28 10.40 -0.44
CA TRP A 360 -23.06 10.07 0.77
C TRP A 360 -22.68 8.74 1.41
N PHE A 361 -22.30 7.74 0.60
CA PHE A 361 -21.76 6.49 1.11
C PHE A 361 -20.55 6.73 2.02
N TYR A 362 -19.56 7.49 1.56
CA TYR A 362 -18.31 7.71 2.28
C TYR A 362 -18.50 8.56 3.53
N MET A 363 -19.36 9.59 3.46
CA MET A 363 -19.71 10.40 4.63
C MET A 363 -20.32 9.57 5.76
N VAL A 364 -21.18 8.60 5.42
CA VAL A 364 -21.81 7.72 6.40
C VAL A 364 -20.88 6.60 6.83
N ALA A 365 -20.15 5.95 5.92
CA ALA A 365 -19.25 4.84 6.21
C ALA A 365 -18.10 5.27 7.15
N GLY A 366 -17.60 6.49 6.97
CA GLY A 366 -16.55 7.10 7.79
C GLY A 366 -15.22 7.26 7.06
N PRO A 367 -14.32 8.10 7.61
CA PRO A 367 -13.07 8.48 6.96
C PRO A 367 -12.16 7.29 6.66
N GLU A 368 -12.09 6.31 7.56
CA GLU A 368 -11.22 5.14 7.39
C GLU A 368 -11.62 4.24 6.22
N VAL A 369 -12.92 4.24 5.86
CA VAL A 369 -13.45 3.54 4.68
C VAL A 369 -13.28 4.37 3.42
N ALA A 370 -13.37 5.70 3.53
CA ALA A 370 -13.20 6.60 2.40
C ALA A 370 -11.77 6.60 1.83
N MET A 371 -10.78 6.39 2.71
CA MET A 371 -9.36 6.29 2.36
C MET A 371 -8.88 4.84 2.13
N ILE A 372 -9.77 3.89 1.85
CA ILE A 372 -9.31 2.53 1.53
C ILE A 372 -8.54 2.57 0.21
N ASP A 373 -7.28 2.18 0.26
CA ASP A 373 -6.49 1.79 -0.90
C ASP A 373 -6.62 0.29 -1.14
N ASP A 374 -6.91 -0.04 -2.39
CA ASP A 374 -7.18 -1.40 -2.85
C ASP A 374 -6.01 -1.97 -3.63
N MET A 375 -5.90 -3.29 -3.68
CA MET A 375 -4.93 -3.95 -4.55
C MET A 375 -5.30 -3.71 -6.03
N PRO A 376 -4.36 -3.35 -6.93
CA PRO A 376 -2.92 -3.34 -6.73
C PRO A 376 -2.28 -1.95 -6.52
N ALA A 377 -2.99 -0.98 -5.91
CA ALA A 377 -2.60 0.44 -5.93
C ALA A 377 -1.34 0.78 -5.13
N SER A 378 -0.99 -0.02 -4.13
CA SER A 378 0.22 0.19 -3.32
C SER A 378 1.48 -0.33 -4.02
N MET A 379 2.64 0.15 -3.59
CA MET A 379 3.93 -0.39 -4.03
C MET A 379 4.25 -1.73 -3.36
N ALA A 380 5.06 -2.55 -4.02
CA ALA A 380 5.58 -3.78 -3.44
C ALA A 380 6.43 -3.52 -2.18
N PRO A 381 6.35 -4.35 -1.11
CA PRO A 381 5.61 -5.62 -1.02
C PRO A 381 4.13 -5.50 -0.64
N TYR A 382 3.58 -4.28 -0.56
CA TYR A 382 2.20 -4.03 -0.14
C TYR A 382 1.19 -4.01 -1.30
N ASP A 383 1.63 -4.30 -2.53
CA ASP A 383 0.83 -4.24 -3.75
C ASP A 383 -0.36 -5.22 -3.76
N TYR A 384 -0.35 -6.28 -2.94
CA TYR A 384 -1.49 -7.20 -2.77
C TYR A 384 -2.24 -7.02 -1.44
N PHE A 385 -2.08 -5.87 -0.81
CA PHE A 385 -2.75 -5.52 0.44
C PHE A 385 -3.89 -4.54 0.20
N VAL A 386 -4.90 -4.64 1.07
CA VAL A 386 -5.89 -3.59 1.30
C VAL A 386 -5.44 -2.77 2.50
N ILE A 387 -5.36 -1.45 2.31
CA ILE A 387 -4.86 -0.50 3.31
C ILE A 387 -5.96 0.50 3.60
N PRO A 388 -6.68 0.38 4.73
CA PRO A 388 -7.63 1.40 5.14
C PRO A 388 -6.95 2.65 5.69
N GLY A 389 -7.72 3.74 5.79
CA GLY A 389 -7.22 4.98 6.36
C GLY A 389 -6.72 4.83 7.82
N PRO A 390 -5.74 5.65 8.24
CA PRO A 390 -5.13 5.57 9.57
C PRO A 390 -6.13 5.88 10.69
N TYR A 391 -5.88 5.36 11.88
CA TYR A 391 -6.60 5.76 13.09
C TYR A 391 -6.10 7.10 13.61
N ASN A 392 -7.02 7.90 14.13
CA ASN A 392 -6.77 9.17 14.83
C ASN A 392 -5.72 10.05 14.15
N SER A 393 -5.92 10.35 12.87
CA SER A 393 -4.98 11.16 12.08
C SER A 393 -4.58 12.47 12.75
N ASP A 394 -5.50 13.14 13.45
CA ASP A 394 -5.18 14.36 14.23
C ASP A 394 -4.21 14.06 15.38
N ARG A 395 -4.42 12.98 16.14
CA ARG A 395 -3.51 12.59 17.22
C ARG A 395 -2.15 12.16 16.68
N LEU A 396 -2.10 11.47 15.55
CA LEU A 396 -0.84 11.10 14.90
C LEU A 396 -0.08 12.36 14.47
N ALA A 397 -0.75 13.32 13.83
CA ALA A 397 -0.15 14.60 13.48
C ALA A 397 0.37 15.35 14.72
N GLN A 398 -0.39 15.33 15.82
CA GLN A 398 0.05 15.92 17.09
C GLN A 398 1.30 15.22 17.66
N ILE A 399 1.38 13.89 17.61
CA ILE A 399 2.58 13.14 18.02
C ILE A 399 3.78 13.50 17.15
N ILE A 400 3.59 13.65 15.83
CA ILE A 400 4.66 14.08 14.91
C ILE A 400 5.13 15.48 15.29
N LYS A 401 4.22 16.41 15.61
CA LYS A 401 4.58 17.75 16.10
C LYS A 401 5.35 17.71 17.40
N GLU A 402 4.88 16.95 18.39
CA GLU A 402 5.56 16.77 19.68
C GLU A 402 6.98 16.21 19.49
N LYS A 403 7.18 15.30 18.53
CA LYS A 403 8.47 14.66 18.25
C LYS A 403 9.43 15.54 17.45
N THR A 404 8.92 16.26 16.45
CA THR A 404 9.73 16.99 15.45
C THR A 404 9.88 18.47 15.77
N GLY A 405 8.95 19.04 16.52
CA GLY A 405 8.85 20.49 16.75
C GLY A 405 8.19 21.28 15.61
N PHE A 406 7.72 20.62 14.55
CA PHE A 406 7.07 21.26 13.40
C PHE A 406 5.58 20.94 13.35
N GLU A 407 4.79 21.85 12.80
CA GLU A 407 3.39 21.54 12.49
C GLU A 407 3.32 20.35 11.53
N ALA A 408 2.30 19.52 11.69
CA ALA A 408 2.19 18.29 10.93
C ALA A 408 0.77 18.00 10.44
N ALA A 409 0.67 17.25 9.34
CA ALA A 409 -0.61 16.79 8.82
C ALA A 409 -0.50 15.41 8.16
N ILE A 410 -1.59 14.67 8.22
CA ILE A 410 -1.76 13.43 7.46
C ILE A 410 -2.62 13.76 6.25
N ILE A 411 -2.11 13.46 5.06
CA ILE A 411 -2.70 13.86 3.79
C ILE A 411 -3.04 12.62 2.95
N ASP A 412 -4.26 12.58 2.44
CA ASP A 412 -4.70 11.67 1.39
C ASP A 412 -4.78 12.46 0.07
N ALA A 413 -3.94 12.17 -0.91
CA ALA A 413 -3.87 12.92 -2.17
C ALA A 413 -3.85 11.99 -3.38
N ASN A 414 -4.38 12.46 -4.51
CA ASN A 414 -4.40 11.70 -5.76
C ASN A 414 -4.10 12.58 -6.98
N ASP A 415 -3.82 11.92 -8.11
CA ASP A 415 -3.50 12.58 -9.40
C ASP A 415 -4.74 13.16 -10.12
N MET A 416 -5.87 13.31 -9.43
CA MET A 416 -7.07 13.95 -9.96
C MET A 416 -7.30 15.37 -9.41
N GLY A 417 -6.33 15.93 -8.69
CA GLY A 417 -6.47 17.28 -8.13
C GLY A 417 -7.14 17.32 -6.76
N ILE A 418 -7.31 16.15 -6.11
CA ILE A 418 -7.98 16.04 -4.82
C ILE A 418 -6.94 15.67 -3.77
N ALA A 419 -6.80 16.54 -2.78
CA ALA A 419 -6.10 16.26 -1.54
C ALA A 419 -7.03 16.51 -0.36
N TRP A 420 -6.92 15.70 0.67
CA TRP A 420 -7.69 15.76 1.90
C TRP A 420 -6.75 15.69 3.10
N ALA A 421 -6.79 16.72 3.95
CA ALA A 421 -6.07 16.75 5.21
C ALA A 421 -6.86 15.97 6.27
N VAL A 422 -6.71 14.65 6.23
CA VAL A 422 -7.46 13.70 7.08
C VAL A 422 -7.15 13.87 8.56
N GLY A 423 -5.99 14.44 8.90
CA GLY A 423 -5.68 14.90 10.24
C GLY A 423 -4.60 15.97 10.25
N ALA A 424 -4.58 16.82 11.28
CA ALA A 424 -3.53 17.82 11.44
C ALA A 424 -3.29 18.15 12.92
N SER A 425 -2.10 18.67 13.22
CA SER A 425 -1.76 19.21 14.53
C SER A 425 -2.47 20.54 14.78
N ASP A 426 -2.55 20.94 16.04
CA ASP A 426 -3.21 22.18 16.44
C ASP A 426 -2.56 23.40 15.77
N GLY A 427 -3.37 24.22 15.09
CA GLY A 427 -2.94 25.45 14.42
C GLY A 427 -2.73 25.34 12.91
N VAL A 428 -2.87 24.15 12.32
CA VAL A 428 -2.79 23.95 10.87
C VAL A 428 -4.13 24.25 10.19
N ASP A 429 -4.12 25.15 9.20
CA ASP A 429 -5.26 25.34 8.30
C ASP A 429 -5.32 24.20 7.27
N LYS A 430 -6.22 23.23 7.52
CA LYS A 430 -6.44 22.08 6.64
C LYS A 430 -6.84 22.48 5.22
N LYS A 431 -7.70 23.49 5.05
CA LYS A 431 -8.20 23.88 3.71
C LYS A 431 -7.11 24.50 2.86
N GLU A 432 -6.26 25.32 3.47
CA GLU A 432 -5.11 25.88 2.78
C GLU A 432 -4.13 24.77 2.37
N LEU A 433 -3.86 23.83 3.28
CA LEU A 433 -2.95 22.72 3.04
C LEU A 433 -3.44 21.78 1.93
N GLU A 434 -4.75 21.47 1.90
CA GLU A 434 -5.39 20.71 0.82
C GLU A 434 -5.17 21.36 -0.55
N GLN A 435 -5.18 22.69 -0.62
CA GLN A 435 -4.91 23.40 -1.87
C GLN A 435 -3.44 23.34 -2.29
N PHE A 436 -2.49 23.37 -1.34
CA PHE A 436 -1.08 23.19 -1.64
C PHE A 436 -0.73 21.76 -2.07
N MET A 437 -1.48 20.77 -1.58
CA MET A 437 -1.26 19.36 -1.87
C MET A 437 -2.07 18.84 -3.07
N ALA A 438 -2.93 19.65 -3.67
CA ALA A 438 -3.87 19.24 -4.72
C ALA A 438 -3.16 18.70 -5.98
N ASP A 439 -1.94 19.14 -6.28
CA ASP A 439 -1.13 18.62 -7.39
C ASP A 439 -0.32 17.36 -7.04
N ASN A 440 -0.54 16.81 -5.85
CA ASN A 440 0.09 15.59 -5.33
C ASN A 440 1.63 15.60 -5.42
N PRO A 441 2.32 16.49 -4.66
CA PRO A 441 3.78 16.58 -4.67
C PRO A 441 4.47 15.31 -4.12
N ALA A 442 3.74 14.48 -3.35
CA ALA A 442 4.20 13.17 -2.87
C ALA A 442 4.44 12.18 -4.00
N GLY A 443 3.88 12.43 -5.17
CA GLY A 443 3.94 11.53 -6.30
C GLY A 443 3.13 10.26 -6.07
N ASN A 444 3.40 9.24 -6.88
CA ASN A 444 2.70 7.95 -6.86
C ASN A 444 3.65 6.85 -7.31
N GLU A 445 3.16 5.62 -7.40
CA GLU A 445 3.94 4.47 -7.91
C GLU A 445 5.19 4.23 -7.04
N ASP A 446 6.37 4.14 -7.65
CA ASP A 446 7.64 3.84 -6.97
C ASP A 446 8.43 5.11 -6.56
N ASP A 447 7.78 6.28 -6.45
CA ASP A 447 8.47 7.54 -6.12
C ASP A 447 9.07 7.55 -4.70
N GLN A 448 8.46 6.83 -3.75
CA GLN A 448 8.94 6.67 -2.36
C GLN A 448 9.15 7.99 -1.61
N THR A 449 8.27 8.97 -1.82
CA THR A 449 8.30 10.29 -1.19
C THR A 449 7.07 10.57 -0.32
N PRO A 450 6.78 9.74 0.71
CA PRO A 450 5.58 9.87 1.52
C PRO A 450 5.58 11.09 2.46
N ILE A 451 6.71 11.79 2.58
CA ILE A 451 6.88 12.98 3.42
C ILE A 451 7.06 14.18 2.50
N ILE A 452 6.19 15.19 2.64
CA ILE A 452 6.32 16.47 1.95
C ILE A 452 6.44 17.58 2.98
N ILE A 453 7.48 18.40 2.83
CA ILE A 453 7.66 19.64 3.60
C ILE A 453 7.02 20.79 2.82
N ILE A 454 6.08 21.48 3.45
CA ILE A 454 5.41 22.66 2.90
C ILE A 454 6.02 23.89 3.55
N ARG A 455 6.70 24.70 2.75
CA ARG A 455 7.28 25.98 3.14
C ARG A 455 6.44 27.11 2.57
N LYS A 456 5.71 27.82 3.42
CA LYS A 456 4.93 28.99 2.99
C LYS A 456 5.88 30.10 2.55
N MET A 457 5.62 30.66 1.38
CA MET A 457 6.35 31.83 0.90
C MET A 457 5.82 33.07 1.63
N ALA A 458 6.72 33.97 2.03
CA ALA A 458 6.30 35.27 2.53
C ALA A 458 5.53 36.00 1.42
N THR A 459 4.42 36.68 1.78
CA THR A 459 3.67 37.53 0.85
C THR A 459 4.62 38.54 0.19
N GLY A 460 5.02 38.29 -1.06
CA GLY A 460 5.93 39.16 -1.83
C GLY A 460 7.11 38.48 -2.54
N GLN A 461 7.43 37.21 -2.26
CA GLN A 461 8.47 36.48 -3.02
C GLN A 461 7.85 35.75 -4.22
N LYS A 462 8.32 36.07 -5.43
CA LYS A 462 7.95 35.34 -6.67
C LYS A 462 8.69 34.00 -6.72
N GLU A 463 8.07 33.01 -7.35
CA GLU A 463 8.73 31.78 -7.78
C GLU A 463 9.72 32.15 -8.89
N ASP A 464 11.02 31.99 -8.64
CA ASP A 464 12.09 32.12 -9.64
C ASP A 464 12.34 30.80 -10.35
#